data_AF-A0A1R3X286-F1
#
_entry.id   AF-A0A1R3X286-F1
#
_cell.length_a   1.000
_cell.length_b   1.000
_cell.length_c   1.000
_cell.angle_alpha   90.00
_cell.angle_beta   90.00
_cell.angle_gamma   90.00
#
_symmetry.space_group_name_H-M   'P 1'
#
loop_
_entity.id
_entity.type
_entity.pdbx_description
1 polymer ?
#
loop_
_entity_poly.entity_id
_entity_poly.type
_entity_poly.pdbx_seq_one_letter_code
_entity_poly.pdbx_strand_id
1 'polypeptide(L)' 'MGRGRQKAKHTKIARELKYDTYSVNYSALERELGHPSDDQYVDKWADQYDEGEDEGGRKSEVESAR' A
#
# COMPACT_ATOMS: atom_id res chain seq x y z
N MET A 1 -42.21 -5.94 -29.45
CA MET A 1 -41.31 -7.08 -29.78
C MET A 1 -39.83 -6.91 -29.39
N GLY A 2 -39.34 -5.77 -28.87
CA GLY A 2 -37.89 -5.55 -28.69
C GLY A 2 -37.26 -5.92 -27.33
N ARG A 3 -38.04 -6.19 -26.28
CA ARG A 3 -37.51 -6.33 -24.91
C ARG A 3 -36.66 -7.59 -24.67
N GLY A 4 -37.03 -8.72 -25.27
CA GLY A 4 -36.28 -9.98 -25.10
C GLY A 4 -34.86 -9.92 -25.69
N ARG A 5 -34.70 -9.24 -26.83
CA ARG A 5 -33.39 -9.02 -27.47
C ARG A 5 -32.51 -8.09 -26.65
N GLN A 6 -33.07 -7.02 -26.10
CA GLN A 6 -32.33 -6.15 -25.18
C GLN A 6 -31.89 -6.92 -23.94
N LYS A 7 -32.79 -7.68 -23.30
CA LYS A 7 -32.45 -8.48 -22.12
C LYS A 7 -31.31 -9.47 -22.41
N ALA A 8 -31.35 -10.16 -23.54
CA ALA A 8 -30.27 -11.07 -23.95
C ALA A 8 -28.94 -10.36 -24.23
N LYS A 9 -28.97 -9.16 -24.83
CA LYS A 9 -27.76 -8.35 -25.03
C LYS A 9 -27.17 -7.90 -23.69
N HIS A 10 -28.00 -7.42 -22.76
CA HIS A 10 -27.53 -6.97 -21.45
C HIS A 10 -26.96 -8.11 -20.61
N THR A 11 -27.55 -9.31 -20.64
CA THR A 11 -26.99 -10.46 -19.90
C THR A 11 -25.65 -10.91 -20.47
N LYS A 12 -25.46 -10.81 -21.80
CA LYS A 12 -24.16 -11.07 -22.46
C LYS A 12 -23.11 -10.08 -22.00
N ILE A 13 -23.42 -8.78 -22.08
CA ILE A 13 -22.51 -7.69 -21.65
C ILE A 13 -22.18 -7.81 -20.16
N ALA A 14 -23.16 -8.10 -19.31
CA ALA A 14 -22.92 -8.26 -17.87
C ALA A 14 -22.01 -9.45 -17.57
N ARG A 15 -22.12 -10.54 -18.33
CA ARG A 15 -21.22 -11.69 -18.21
C ARG A 15 -19.82 -11.33 -18.68
N GLU A 16 -19.70 -10.67 -19.82
CA GLU A 16 -18.42 -10.17 -20.33
C GLU A 16 -17.77 -9.28 -19.28
N LEU A 17 -18.45 -8.25 -18.75
CA LEU A 17 -17.93 -7.38 -17.68
C LEU A 17 -17.56 -8.11 -16.38
N LYS A 18 -18.31 -9.14 -15.98
CA LYS A 18 -18.04 -9.88 -14.75
C LYS A 18 -16.81 -10.77 -14.86
N TYR A 19 -16.61 -11.38 -16.02
CA TYR A 19 -15.55 -12.36 -16.27
C TYR A 19 -14.43 -11.82 -17.16
N ASP A 20 -14.50 -10.55 -17.56
CA ASP A 20 -13.39 -9.82 -18.18
C ASP A 20 -12.30 -9.71 -17.12
N THR A 21 -11.33 -10.60 -17.24
CA THR A 21 -10.10 -10.53 -16.49
C THR A 21 -9.20 -9.62 -17.31
N TYR A 22 -9.06 -8.37 -16.88
CA TYR A 22 -8.15 -7.44 -17.53
C TYR A 22 -6.75 -8.06 -17.55
N SER A 23 -6.13 -8.08 -18.73
CA SER A 23 -4.71 -8.36 -18.84
C SER A 23 -3.95 -7.21 -18.19
N VAL A 24 -3.46 -7.41 -16.98
CA VAL A 24 -2.61 -6.42 -16.31
C VAL A 24 -1.31 -6.29 -17.10
N ASN A 25 -0.95 -5.06 -17.46
CA ASN A 25 0.32 -4.81 -18.12
C ASN A 25 1.46 -4.83 -17.09
N TYR A 26 2.02 -6.01 -16.86
CA TYR A 26 3.12 -6.21 -15.91
C TYR A 26 4.36 -5.35 -16.24
N SER A 27 4.63 -5.08 -17.52
CA SER A 27 5.77 -4.24 -17.91
C SER A 27 5.62 -2.78 -17.47
N ALA A 28 4.39 -2.27 -17.41
CA ALA A 28 4.12 -0.93 -16.90
C ALA A 28 4.24 -0.88 -15.37
N LEU A 29 3.72 -1.91 -14.69
CA LEU A 29 3.81 -2.05 -13.23
C LEU A 29 5.26 -2.18 -12.77
N GLU A 30 6.07 -2.99 -13.44
CA GLU A 30 7.50 -3.15 -13.14
C GLU A 30 8.28 -1.84 -13.34
N ARG A 31 7.90 -0.98 -14.28
CA ARG A 31 8.54 0.34 -14.46
C ARG A 31 8.15 1.34 -13.38
N GLU A 32 6.92 1.26 -12.86
CA GLU A 32 6.47 2.09 -11.74
C GLU A 32 7.10 1.63 -10.43
N LEU A 33 7.25 0.31 -10.25
CA LEU A 33 7.84 -0.30 -9.07
C LEU A 33 9.39 -0.32 -9.10
N GLY A 34 9.95 -0.38 -10.31
CA GLY A 34 11.38 -0.58 -10.57
C GLY A 34 12.17 0.72 -10.57
N HIS A 35 12.66 1.09 -9.39
CA HIS A 35 14.10 1.19 -9.07
C HIS A 35 14.21 1.98 -7.76
N PRO A 36 14.21 1.28 -6.62
CA PRO A 36 14.82 1.79 -5.42
C PRO A 36 16.25 2.22 -5.71
N SER A 37 16.52 3.52 -5.71
CA SER A 37 17.83 3.98 -5.25
C SER A 37 18.05 3.42 -3.84
N ASP A 38 19.28 3.05 -3.49
CA ASP A 38 19.65 2.37 -2.24
C ASP A 38 19.10 3.06 -0.96
N ASP A 39 18.67 4.32 -1.09
CA ASP A 39 17.99 5.14 -0.07
C ASP A 39 16.60 4.63 0.36
N GLN A 40 15.97 3.67 -0.33
CA GLN A 40 14.63 3.20 0.07
C GLN A 40 14.61 2.33 1.33
N TYR A 41 15.76 1.78 1.73
CA TYR A 41 15.90 1.06 2.99
C TYR A 41 16.13 1.98 4.19
N VAL A 42 16.28 3.29 3.95
CA VAL A 42 16.26 4.29 5.00
C VAL A 42 14.80 4.52 5.37
N ASP A 43 14.45 4.21 6.62
CA ASP A 43 13.15 4.54 7.16
C ASP A 43 12.98 6.06 7.17
N LYS A 44 12.14 6.58 6.27
CA LYS A 44 11.88 8.01 6.07
C LYS A 44 11.31 8.69 7.32
N TRP A 45 10.87 7.91 8.30
CA TRP A 45 10.29 8.39 9.53
C TRP A 45 11.19 8.17 10.76
N ALA A 46 12.38 7.59 10.59
CA ALA A 46 13.31 7.35 11.70
C ALA A 46 13.58 8.63 12.52
N ASP A 47 13.84 9.75 11.83
CA ASP A 47 14.11 11.05 12.47
C ASP A 47 12.94 11.61 13.29
N GLN A 48 11.69 11.19 13.02
CA GLN A 48 10.52 11.65 13.78
C GLN A 48 10.33 10.91 15.10
N TYR A 49 10.94 9.74 15.26
CA TYR A 49 10.83 8.92 16.47
C TYR A 49 12.10 8.96 17.32
N ASP A 50 13.26 9.26 16.73
CA ASP A 50 14.54 9.35 17.45
C ASP A 50 14.59 10.55 18.43
N GLU A 51 13.83 11.61 18.18
CA GLU A 51 13.73 12.78 19.08
C GLU A 51 12.85 12.53 20.33
N GLY A 52 12.22 11.35 20.45
CA GLY A 52 11.28 11.02 21.53
C GLY A 52 11.73 9.93 22.51
N GLU A 53 12.86 9.23 22.27
CA GLU A 53 13.27 8.07 23.06
C GLU A 53 14.57 8.25 23.88
N ASP A 54 15.08 9.47 24.06
CA ASP A 54 16.32 9.70 24.83
C ASP A 54 16.22 10.69 26.02
N GLU A 55 15.02 10.94 26.57
CA GLU A 55 14.88 11.58 27.89
C GLU A 55 13.80 10.91 28.75
N GLY A 56 14.13 9.80 29.41
CA GLY A 56 13.20 9.22 30.39
C GLY A 56 13.68 8.08 31.28
N GLY A 57 14.92 7.61 31.15
CA GLY A 57 15.39 6.45 31.91
C GLY A 57 16.80 6.61 32.46
N ARG A 58 16.91 6.55 33.80
CA ARG A 58 18.13 6.49 34.64
C ARG A 58 18.68 7.84 35.12
N LYS A 59 18.12 8.38 36.20
CA LYS A 59 18.87 9.25 37.14
C LYS A 59 18.24 9.48 38.52
N SER A 60 17.27 8.67 38.99
CA SER A 60 16.59 8.93 40.27
C SER A 60 16.79 7.90 41.39
N GLU A 61 17.62 6.85 41.23
CA GLU A 61 17.74 5.81 42.28
C GLU A 61 19.06 5.85 43.08
N VAL A 62 20.06 6.63 42.67
CA VAL A 62 21.39 6.58 43.31
C VAL A 62 21.61 7.66 44.39
N GLU A 63 20.71 8.63 44.53
CA GLU A 63 20.89 9.76 45.49
C GLU A 63 20.11 9.59 46.81
N SER A 64 19.16 8.67 46.90
CA SER A 64 18.38 8.48 48.15
C SER A 64 19.01 7.51 49.15
N ALA A 65 20.21 6.97 48.86
CA ALA A 65 20.86 5.93 49.66
C ALA A 65 22.29 6.31 50.13
N ARG A 66 22.60 7.60 50.28
CA ARG A 66 23.84 8.05 50.92
C ARG A 66 23.60 9.10 51.99
#